data_AF-A0A7S2A141-F1
#
_entry.id   AF-A0A7S2A141-F1
#
_cell.length_a   1.000
_cell.length_b   1.000
_cell.length_c   1.000
_cell.angle_alpha   90.00
_cell.angle_beta   90.00
_cell.angle_gamma   90.00
#
_symmetry.space_group_name_H-M   'P 1'
#
loop_
_entity.id
_entity.type
_entity.pdbx_description
1 polymer ?
#
loop_
_entity_poly.entity_id
_entity_poly.type
_entity_poly.pdbx_seq_one_letter_code
_entity_poly.pdbx_strand_id
1 'polypeptide(L)'
;RGPNPCVVIAAPPPRGEEGGAAAAADADAYSRTAIFPWGRVGQEFEGRRVVSARAIKHLRNLVDVGRREPQTRPVVVFVVNRSDCESVRGCEEACPLFAAELKSAAEKGVLVVAFRVRWTADGKVYFDGSVPVKL
;
A
#
# COMPACT_ATOMS: atom_id res chain seq x y z
N ARG A 1 19.29 -16.21 6.03
CA ARG A 1 18.22 -15.38 5.42
C ARG A 1 16.97 -16.24 5.36
N GLY A 2 15.99 -15.99 6.24
CA GLY A 2 14.70 -16.69 6.17
C GLY A 2 13.94 -16.32 4.89
N PRO A 3 12.92 -17.08 4.50
CA PRO A 3 12.09 -16.74 3.35
C PRO A 3 11.48 -15.35 3.57
N ASN A 4 11.64 -14.45 2.60
CA ASN A 4 10.93 -13.19 2.58
C ASN A 4 9.43 -13.49 2.71
N PRO A 5 8.70 -12.90 3.66
CA PRO A 5 7.25 -13.10 3.71
C PRO A 5 6.65 -12.43 2.47
N CYS A 6 6.35 -13.25 1.46
CA CYS A 6 5.54 -12.88 0.31
C CYS A 6 4.14 -12.61 0.85
N VAL A 7 3.77 -11.35 1.02
CA VAL A 7 2.38 -11.06 1.39
C VAL A 7 1.52 -11.22 0.16
N VAL A 8 0.60 -12.17 0.26
CA VAL A 8 -0.46 -12.53 -0.68
C VAL A 8 -1.72 -12.38 0.16
N ILE A 9 -2.55 -11.36 -0.10
CA ILE A 9 -3.83 -11.21 0.61
C ILE A 9 -4.92 -11.78 -0.30
N ALA A 10 -5.43 -12.96 0.07
CA ALA A 10 -6.77 -13.40 -0.36
C ALA A 10 -7.82 -12.65 0.47
N ALA A 11 -8.97 -12.33 -0.11
CA ALA A 11 -10.10 -11.80 0.65
C ALA A 11 -10.54 -12.83 1.70
N PRO A 12 -10.93 -12.41 2.93
CA PRO A 12 -11.51 -13.34 3.88
C PRO A 12 -12.79 -13.92 3.28
N PRO A 13 -13.04 -15.24 3.38
CA PRO A 13 -14.34 -15.79 2.99
C PRO A 13 -15.44 -15.10 3.82
N PRO A 14 -16.65 -14.92 3.25
CA PRO A 14 -17.76 -14.36 4.00
C PRO A 14 -17.98 -15.19 5.27
N ARG A 15 -18.17 -14.53 6.42
CA ARG A 15 -18.57 -15.21 7.66
C ARG A 15 -20.00 -15.70 7.49
N GLY A 16 -20.14 -16.89 6.92
CA GLY A 16 -21.34 -17.71 6.87
C GLY A 16 -21.10 -18.98 7.70
N GLU A 17 -22.17 -19.46 8.30
CA GLU A 17 -22.21 -20.41 9.42
C GLU A 17 -21.63 -21.80 9.11
N GLU A 18 -21.35 -22.53 10.18
CA GLU A 18 -20.82 -23.89 10.21
C GLU A 18 -21.55 -24.84 9.24
N GLY A 19 -20.82 -25.41 8.27
CA GLY A 19 -21.25 -26.61 7.57
C GLY A 19 -21.14 -26.56 6.04
N GLY A 20 -20.19 -27.34 5.50
CA GLY A 20 -20.32 -27.94 4.17
C GLY A 20 -19.76 -27.14 2.99
N ALA A 21 -18.85 -27.79 2.27
CA ALA A 21 -18.28 -27.44 0.96
C ALA A 21 -17.52 -26.10 0.88
N ALA A 22 -16.18 -26.19 0.88
CA ALA A 22 -15.31 -25.10 0.50
C ALA A 22 -15.71 -24.59 -0.90
N ALA A 23 -16.40 -23.45 -0.94
CA ALA A 23 -16.69 -22.76 -2.18
C ALA A 23 -15.36 -22.48 -2.87
N ALA A 24 -15.23 -22.91 -4.13
CA ALA A 24 -14.12 -22.56 -4.99
C ALA A 24 -14.03 -21.04 -5.01
N ALA A 25 -13.07 -20.50 -4.24
CA ALA A 25 -12.79 -19.08 -4.27
C ALA A 25 -12.47 -18.72 -5.72
N ASP A 26 -13.25 -17.80 -6.26
CA ASP A 26 -13.11 -17.30 -7.62
C ASP A 26 -11.64 -16.90 -7.86
N ALA A 27 -10.93 -17.72 -8.62
CA ALA A 27 -9.51 -17.48 -8.93
C ALA A 27 -9.31 -16.14 -9.67
N ASP A 28 -10.40 -15.58 -10.19
CA ASP A 28 -10.47 -14.29 -10.88
C ASP A 28 -10.53 -13.08 -9.91
N ALA A 29 -10.70 -13.31 -8.60
CA ALA A 29 -10.72 -12.25 -7.58
C ALA A 29 -9.34 -11.91 -6.98
N TYR A 30 -8.29 -12.66 -7.35
CA TYR A 30 -6.94 -12.47 -6.81
C TYR A 30 -6.11 -11.51 -7.68
N SER A 31 -5.95 -10.26 -7.24
CA SER A 31 -5.04 -9.29 -7.89
C SER A 31 -3.75 -9.12 -7.09
N ARG A 32 -2.61 -9.27 -7.78
CA ARG A 32 -1.27 -9.15 -7.18
C ARG A 32 -1.01 -7.71 -6.75
N THR A 33 -1.34 -7.40 -5.50
CA THR A 33 -1.35 -6.03 -4.98
C THR A 33 -0.20 -5.82 -3.99
N ALA A 34 0.64 -4.82 -4.22
CA ALA A 34 1.62 -4.39 -3.25
C ALA A 34 0.93 -3.60 -2.13
N ILE A 35 1.38 -3.80 -0.89
CA ILE A 35 0.80 -3.17 0.29
C ILE A 35 1.84 -2.37 1.05
N PHE A 36 1.45 -1.21 1.57
CA PHE A 36 2.31 -0.37 2.40
C PHE A 36 1.48 0.38 3.46
N PRO A 37 2.01 0.60 4.67
CA PRO A 37 3.19 -0.03 5.25
C PRO A 37 2.89 -1.49 5.63
N TRP A 38 3.87 -2.38 5.46
CA TRP A 38 3.81 -3.76 5.93
C TRP A 38 4.81 -3.98 7.07
N GLY A 39 4.39 -4.67 8.12
CA GLY A 39 5.24 -5.00 9.27
C GLY A 39 4.49 -5.09 10.58
N ARG A 40 5.24 -5.20 11.69
CA ARG A 40 4.67 -5.27 13.04
C ARG A 40 4.04 -3.93 13.44
N VAL A 41 2.86 -3.99 14.04
CA VAL A 41 2.22 -2.84 14.69
C VAL A 41 2.96 -2.51 15.99
N GLY A 42 4.05 -1.76 15.84
CA GLY A 42 5.00 -1.47 16.92
C GLY A 42 4.97 -0.03 17.42
N GLN A 43 4.48 0.90 16.61
CA GLN A 43 4.62 2.33 16.83
C GLN A 43 3.31 2.94 17.36
N GLU A 44 3.42 4.09 17.99
CA GLU A 44 2.28 4.89 18.43
C GLU A 44 2.26 6.22 17.68
N PHE A 45 1.07 6.63 17.26
CA PHE A 45 0.82 7.92 16.64
C PHE A 45 -0.54 8.43 17.12
N GLU A 46 -0.55 9.55 17.82
CA GLU A 46 -1.77 10.18 18.36
C GLU A 46 -2.64 9.21 19.18
N GLY A 47 -2.02 8.43 20.06
CA GLY A 47 -2.71 7.44 20.90
C GLY A 47 -3.17 6.18 20.17
N ARG A 48 -2.89 6.05 18.86
CA ARG A 48 -3.22 4.86 18.06
C ARG A 48 -1.98 4.05 17.73
N ARG A 49 -2.13 2.73 17.77
CA ARG A 49 -1.10 1.78 17.33
C ARG A 49 -1.04 1.73 15.81
N VAL A 50 0.15 1.89 15.24
CA VAL A 50 0.39 1.94 13.79
C VAL A 50 1.63 1.16 13.40
N VAL A 51 1.72 0.76 12.13
CA VAL A 51 2.94 0.16 11.57
C VAL A 51 4.01 1.23 11.36
N SER A 52 3.63 2.41 10.87
CA SER A 52 4.59 3.50 10.59
C SER A 52 4.02 4.88 10.89
N ALA A 53 4.35 5.41 12.07
CA ALA A 53 4.08 6.80 12.44
C ALA A 53 4.79 7.78 11.49
N ARG A 54 5.99 7.42 11.03
CA ARG A 54 6.77 8.21 10.06
C ARG A 54 6.03 8.38 8.73
N ALA A 55 5.43 7.32 8.21
CA ALA A 55 4.71 7.39 6.94
C ALA A 55 3.50 8.33 7.02
N ILE A 56 2.75 8.27 8.12
CA ILE A 56 1.61 9.16 8.38
C ILE A 56 2.06 10.63 8.46
N LYS A 57 3.13 10.92 9.21
CA LYS A 57 3.70 12.29 9.29
C LYS A 57 4.08 12.83 7.92
N HIS A 58 4.70 12.02 7.06
CA HIS A 58 5.09 12.45 5.73
C HIS A 58 3.90 12.79 4.84
N LEU A 59 2.81 12.01 4.90
CA LEU A 59 1.59 12.34 4.17
C LEU A 59 1.01 13.70 4.61
N ARG A 60 0.91 13.93 5.92
CA ARG A 60 0.44 15.20 6.46
C ARG A 60 1.34 16.37 6.08
N ASN A 61 2.66 16.18 6.11
CA ASN A 61 3.61 17.20 5.66
C ASN A 61 3.41 17.54 4.18
N LEU A 62 3.17 16.55 3.31
CA LEU A 62 2.92 16.81 1.88
C LEU A 62 1.65 17.62 1.68
N VAL A 63 0.57 17.30 2.40
CA VAL A 63 -0.66 18.09 2.40
C VAL A 63 -0.39 19.53 2.84
N ASP A 64 0.39 19.71 3.92
CA ASP A 64 0.74 21.04 4.42
C ASP A 64 1.59 21.84 3.42
N VAL A 65 2.53 21.20 2.71
CA VAL A 65 3.31 21.83 1.63
C VAL A 65 2.39 22.29 0.52
N GLY A 66 1.49 21.42 0.02
CA GLY A 66 0.54 21.79 -1.04
C GLY A 66 -0.39 22.93 -0.64
N ARG A 67 -0.72 23.05 0.64
CA ARG A 67 -1.51 24.18 1.17
C ARG A 67 -0.71 25.48 1.24
N ARG A 68 0.56 25.42 1.68
CA ARG A 68 1.41 26.60 1.88
C ARG A 68 1.99 27.14 0.59
N GLU A 69 2.21 26.27 -0.40
CA GLU A 69 2.85 26.60 -1.67
C GLU A 69 1.91 26.24 -2.84
N PRO A 70 0.99 27.14 -3.24
CA PRO A 70 -0.03 26.83 -4.26
C PRO A 70 0.53 26.50 -5.65
N GLN A 71 1.79 26.84 -5.91
CA GLN A 71 2.50 26.54 -7.17
C GLN A 71 3.22 25.18 -7.14
N THR A 72 3.30 24.54 -5.96
CA THR A 72 3.95 23.26 -5.75
C THR A 72 2.88 22.17 -5.71
N ARG A 73 3.03 21.11 -6.52
CA ARG A 73 2.19 19.91 -6.43
C ARG A 73 2.94 18.82 -5.68
N PRO A 74 2.59 18.50 -4.42
CA PRO A 74 3.22 17.42 -3.68
C PRO A 74 2.89 16.07 -4.32
N VAL A 75 3.86 15.16 -4.33
CA VAL A 75 3.71 13.82 -4.91
C VAL A 75 4.18 12.76 -3.92
N VAL A 76 3.39 11.71 -3.75
CA VAL A 76 3.80 10.45 -3.12
C VAL A 76 4.06 9.45 -4.22
N VAL A 77 5.27 8.90 -4.26
CA VAL A 77 5.66 7.87 -5.23
C VAL A 77 5.89 6.55 -4.51
N PHE A 78 5.14 5.52 -4.88
CA PHE A 78 5.42 4.15 -4.48
C PHE A 78 6.34 3.47 -5.50
N VAL A 79 7.50 3.01 -5.05
CA VAL A 79 8.41 2.18 -5.85
C VAL A 79 8.15 0.72 -5.51
N VAL A 80 7.56 -0.02 -6.45
CA VAL A 80 7.13 -1.40 -6.23
C VAL A 80 8.25 -2.34 -6.64
N ASN A 81 8.99 -2.84 -5.64
CA ASN A 81 10.12 -3.77 -5.79
C ASN A 81 9.68 -5.21 -6.06
N ARG A 82 8.63 -5.41 -6.85
CA ARG A 82 8.12 -6.73 -7.22
C ARG A 82 7.47 -6.64 -8.60
N SER A 83 8.06 -7.31 -9.59
CA SER A 83 7.67 -7.19 -10.99
C SER A 83 6.34 -7.86 -11.34
N ASP A 84 5.80 -8.70 -10.46
CA ASP A 84 4.50 -9.36 -10.63
C ASP A 84 3.33 -8.55 -10.03
N CYS A 85 3.58 -7.42 -9.37
CA CYS A 85 2.51 -6.60 -8.83
C CYS A 85 1.75 -5.83 -9.92
N GLU A 86 0.43 -5.88 -9.88
CA GLU A 86 -0.50 -5.23 -10.78
C GLU A 86 -1.09 -3.95 -10.20
N SER A 87 -0.98 -3.73 -8.88
CA SER A 87 -1.46 -2.51 -8.20
C SER A 87 -0.77 -2.28 -6.86
N VAL A 88 -1.02 -1.12 -6.24
CA VAL A 88 -0.56 -0.78 -4.88
C VAL A 88 -1.72 -0.27 -4.04
N ARG A 89 -1.73 -0.54 -2.73
CA ARG A 89 -2.66 0.10 -1.78
C ARG A 89 -2.07 0.30 -0.39
N GLY A 90 -2.75 1.10 0.41
CA GLY A 90 -2.57 1.12 1.86
C GLY A 90 -2.89 -0.23 2.48
N CYS A 91 -2.06 -0.71 3.42
CA CYS A 91 -2.38 -1.90 4.21
C CYS A 91 -3.39 -1.54 5.32
N GLU A 92 -4.68 -1.52 4.97
CA GLU A 92 -5.76 -1.21 5.90
C GLU A 92 -5.83 -2.19 7.07
N GLU A 93 -5.50 -3.47 6.82
CA GLU A 93 -5.57 -4.54 7.82
C GLU A 93 -4.57 -4.33 8.97
N ALA A 94 -3.36 -3.87 8.65
CA ALA A 94 -2.30 -3.66 9.64
C ALA A 94 -2.22 -2.19 10.10
N CYS A 95 -2.59 -1.25 9.24
CA CYS A 95 -2.40 0.18 9.47
C CYS A 95 -3.55 1.03 8.90
N PRO A 96 -4.78 0.89 9.44
CA PRO A 96 -5.96 1.57 8.90
C PRO A 96 -5.83 3.10 8.93
N LEU A 97 -5.12 3.65 9.93
CA LEU A 97 -4.84 5.09 9.98
C LEU A 97 -4.00 5.56 8.78
N PHE A 98 -3.00 4.77 8.35
CA PHE A 98 -2.21 5.15 7.18
C PHE A 98 -3.05 5.10 5.90
N ALA A 99 -3.89 4.08 5.72
CA ALA A 99 -4.77 3.97 4.55
C ALA A 99 -5.71 5.17 4.45
N ALA A 100 -6.33 5.55 5.57
CA ALA A 100 -7.20 6.74 5.65
C ALA A 100 -6.44 8.04 5.34
N GLU A 101 -5.23 8.21 5.88
CA GLU A 101 -4.40 9.40 5.64
C GLU A 101 -3.90 9.46 4.18
N LEU A 102 -3.62 8.31 3.55
CA LEU A 102 -3.23 8.26 2.14
C LEU A 102 -4.38 8.70 1.23
N LYS A 103 -5.59 8.21 1.48
CA LYS A 103 -6.80 8.64 0.79
C LYS A 103 -7.07 10.13 0.99
N SER A 104 -7.00 10.59 2.24
CA SER A 104 -7.19 12.01 2.58
C SER A 104 -6.15 12.92 1.92
N ALA A 105 -4.89 12.48 1.83
CA ALA A 105 -3.85 13.23 1.15
C ALA A 105 -4.14 13.39 -0.35
N ALA A 106 -4.60 12.31 -1.00
CA ALA A 106 -5.00 12.34 -2.40
C ALA A 106 -6.17 13.30 -2.65
N GLU A 107 -7.20 13.24 -1.81
CA GLU A 107 -8.36 14.15 -1.87
C GLU A 107 -7.95 15.62 -1.67
N LYS A 108 -6.89 15.89 -0.90
CA LYS A 108 -6.32 17.23 -0.67
C LYS A 108 -5.32 17.67 -1.73
N GLY A 109 -5.22 16.95 -2.86
CA GLY A 109 -4.43 17.36 -4.03
C GLY A 109 -3.01 16.81 -4.08
N VAL A 110 -2.60 15.96 -3.14
CA VAL A 110 -1.33 15.22 -3.24
C VAL A 110 -1.45 14.20 -4.36
N LEU A 111 -0.56 14.25 -5.35
CA LEU A 111 -0.54 13.26 -6.41
C LEU A 111 0.01 11.94 -5.88
N VAL A 112 -0.74 10.86 -5.97
CA VAL A 112 -0.30 9.53 -5.55
C VAL A 112 -0.08 8.66 -6.78
N VAL A 113 1.17 8.26 -7.01
CA VAL A 113 1.58 7.43 -8.16
C VAL A 113 2.39 6.23 -7.70
N ALA A 114 2.36 5.17 -8.50
CA ALA A 114 3.17 3.99 -8.26
C ALA A 114 3.86 3.53 -9.54
N PHE A 115 5.14 3.18 -9.40
CA PHE A 115 5.96 2.65 -10.48
C PHE A 115 6.51 1.30 -10.06
N ARG A 116 6.33 0.32 -10.93
CA ARG A 116 6.94 -1.00 -10.78
C ARG A 116 8.36 -0.96 -11.30
N VAL A 117 9.23 -1.69 -10.61
CA VAL A 117 10.59 -1.91 -11.06
C VAL A 117 10.86 -3.38 -11.22
N ARG A 118 11.71 -3.71 -12.20
CA ARG A 118 12.16 -5.07 -12.49
C ARG A 118 13.63 -5.20 -12.15
N TRP A 119 13.93 -6.16 -11.28
CA TRP A 119 15.29 -6.52 -10.93
C TRP A 119 15.78 -7.65 -11.84
N THR A 120 17.05 -7.57 -12.23
CA THR A 120 17.75 -8.67 -12.90
C THR A 120 18.60 -9.45 -11.91
N ALA A 121 18.98 -10.68 -12.29
CA ALA A 121 19.78 -11.56 -11.43
C ALA A 121 21.18 -10.98 -11.09
N ASP A 122 21.72 -10.11 -11.95
CA ASP A 122 22.98 -9.38 -11.74
C ASP A 122 22.82 -8.09 -10.92
N GLY A 123 21.63 -7.85 -10.34
CA GLY A 123 21.39 -6.75 -9.40
C GLY A 123 21.10 -5.40 -10.05
N LYS A 124 20.84 -5.34 -11.36
CA LYS A 124 20.39 -4.11 -12.03
C LYS A 124 18.88 -3.94 -11.86
N VAL A 125 18.43 -2.70 -11.87
CA VAL A 125 17.02 -2.32 -11.72
C VAL A 125 16.57 -1.47 -12.90
N TYR A 126 15.41 -1.81 -13.45
CA TYR A 126 14.81 -1.14 -14.60
C TYR A 126 13.39 -0.68 -14.26
N PHE A 127 13.00 0.44 -14.85
CA PHE A 127 11.60 0.88 -14.83
C PHE A 127 10.73 -0.15 -15.57
N ASP A 128 9.62 -0.56 -14.95
CA ASP A 128 8.73 -1.62 -15.42
C ASP A 128 7.26 -1.16 -15.48
N GLY A 129 7.05 0.13 -15.76
CA GLY A 129 5.74 0.73 -15.95
C GLY A 129 5.10 1.27 -14.66
N SER A 130 4.04 2.05 -14.85
CA SER A 130 3.17 2.48 -13.76
C SER A 130 2.15 1.41 -13.40
N VAL A 131 1.76 1.36 -12.13
CA VAL A 131 0.66 0.51 -11.66
C VAL A 131 -0.39 1.38 -10.96
N PRO A 132 -1.68 1.03 -11.01
CA PRO A 132 -2.72 1.77 -10.31
C PRO A 132 -2.51 1.74 -8.79
N VAL A 133 -2.77 2.90 -8.16
CA VAL A 133 -2.88 3.01 -6.71
C VAL A 133 -4.35 2.95 -6.33
N LYS A 134 -4.72 1.96 -5.51
CA LYS A 134 -6.06 1.79 -4.96
C LYS A 134 -6.12 2.54 -3.62
N LEU A 135 -6.96 3.56 -3.56
CA LEU A 135 -7.16 4.46 -2.41
C LEU A 135 -8.44 4.12 -1.63
#